data_AF-A0A519JXI2-F1
#
_entry.id   AF-A0A519JXI2-F1
#
_cell.length_a   1.000
_cell.length_b   1.000
_cell.length_c   1.000
_cell.angle_alpha   90.00
_cell.angle_beta   90.00
_cell.angle_gamma   90.00
#
_symmetry.space_group_name_H-M   'P 1'
#
loop_
_entity.id
_entity.type
_entity.pdbx_description
1 polymer ?
#
loop_
_entity_poly.entity_id
_entity_poly.type
_entity_poly.pdbx_seq_one_letter_code
_entity_poly.pdbx_strand_id
1 'polypeptide(L)'
;MENNKNNWLNYLLHLADTSLILGQRLCEWCGKGPVLEQDIALSNIALDLLGESSNYYQYAAEIQNEGKNEDDLAFLRNEREFKNLLLVEKENGHFGDTIARQFFFDAYHYLLLTELKHHSDLKLASIAEKSLKEISLTKMSQ
;
A
#
# COMPACT_ATOMS: atom_id res chain seq x y z
N MET A 1 -18.10 1.76 21.66
CA MET A 1 -17.77 2.82 20.68
C MET A 1 -16.27 2.90 20.45
N GLU A 2 -15.45 2.88 21.50
CA GLU A 2 -13.98 2.87 21.44
C GLU A 2 -13.39 1.66 20.67
N ASN A 3 -13.94 0.45 20.86
CA ASN A 3 -13.54 -0.74 20.08
C ASN A 3 -13.75 -0.59 18.57
N ASN A 4 -14.82 0.08 18.12
CA ASN A 4 -15.06 0.26 16.69
C ASN A 4 -14.07 1.26 16.09
N LYS A 5 -13.75 2.33 16.82
CA LYS A 5 -12.73 3.31 16.42
C LYS A 5 -11.35 2.63 16.30
N ASN A 6 -10.98 1.80 17.27
CA ASN A 6 -9.71 1.08 17.26
C ASN A 6 -9.65 0.03 16.13
N ASN A 7 -10.75 -0.69 15.88
CA ASN A 7 -10.82 -1.63 14.76
C ASN A 7 -10.69 -0.91 13.41
N TRP A 8 -11.32 0.24 13.26
CA TRP A 8 -11.22 1.06 12.05
C TRP A 8 -9.81 1.61 11.82
N LEU A 9 -9.20 2.17 12.87
CA LEU A 9 -7.82 2.63 12.82
C LEU A 9 -6.88 1.49 12.45
N ASN A 10 -7.03 0.33 13.08
CA ASN A 10 -6.24 -0.86 12.74
C ASN A 10 -6.43 -1.26 11.28
N TYR A 11 -7.65 -1.21 10.74
CA TYR A 11 -7.92 -1.53 9.35
C TYR A 11 -7.19 -0.58 8.39
N LEU A 12 -7.23 0.73 8.64
CA LEU A 12 -6.48 1.70 7.84
C LEU A 12 -4.97 1.48 7.93
N LEU A 13 -4.44 1.18 9.13
CA LEU A 13 -3.04 0.83 9.31
C LEU A 13 -2.66 -0.46 8.57
N HIS A 14 -3.54 -1.47 8.52
CA HIS A 14 -3.30 -2.67 7.71
C HIS A 14 -3.11 -2.32 6.22
N LEU A 15 -3.94 -1.44 5.67
CA LEU A 15 -3.82 -0.98 4.28
C LEU A 15 -2.55 -0.15 4.07
N ALA A 16 -2.34 0.86 4.92
CA ALA A 16 -1.20 1.78 4.83
C ALA A 16 0.14 1.06 4.93
N ASP A 17 0.28 0.16 5.91
CA ASP A 17 1.51 -0.60 6.16
C ASP A 17 1.79 -1.56 5.02
N THR A 18 0.74 -2.19 4.47
CA THR A 18 0.91 -3.13 3.36
C THR A 18 1.43 -2.40 2.12
N SER A 19 0.84 -1.27 1.76
CA SER A 19 1.29 -0.47 0.62
C SER A 19 2.68 0.14 0.86
N LEU A 20 2.97 0.61 2.08
CA LEU A 20 4.30 1.15 2.45
C LEU A 20 5.40 0.10 2.26
N ILE A 21 5.23 -1.07 2.89
CA ILE A 21 6.25 -2.12 2.90
C ILE A 21 6.47 -2.67 1.49
N LEU A 22 5.41 -2.86 0.70
CA LEU A 22 5.57 -3.27 -0.69
C LEU A 22 6.28 -2.21 -1.52
N GLY A 23 5.89 -0.94 -1.39
CA GLY A 23 6.56 0.18 -2.06
C GLY A 23 8.05 0.23 -1.74
N GLN A 24 8.41 0.07 -0.46
CA GLN A 24 9.81 -0.02 -0.02
C GLN A 24 10.55 -1.19 -0.69
N ARG A 25 9.95 -2.40 -0.72
CA ARG A 25 10.55 -3.55 -1.39
C ARG A 25 10.79 -3.28 -2.88
N LEU A 26 9.87 -2.62 -3.56
CA LEU A 26 10.05 -2.28 -4.97
C LEU A 26 11.14 -1.21 -5.17
N CYS A 27 11.24 -0.21 -4.28
CA CYS A 27 12.33 0.78 -4.35
C CYS A 27 13.73 0.14 -4.25
N GLU A 28 13.88 -1.00 -3.57
CA GLU A 28 15.17 -1.71 -3.49
C GLU A 28 15.67 -2.20 -4.86
N TRP A 29 14.78 -2.33 -5.87
CA TRP A 29 15.12 -2.69 -7.25
C TRP A 29 15.65 -1.53 -8.08
N CYS A 30 15.54 -0.29 -7.62
CA CYS A 30 15.99 0.90 -8.35
C CYS A 30 17.46 0.77 -8.76
N GLY A 31 17.73 0.77 -10.08
CA GLY A 31 19.05 0.60 -10.67
C GLY A 31 19.55 -0.84 -10.72
N LYS A 32 18.72 -1.83 -10.36
CA LYS A 32 19.06 -3.26 -10.30
C LYS A 32 18.13 -4.13 -11.14
N GLY A 33 17.12 -3.54 -11.78
CA GLY A 33 16.21 -4.26 -12.66
C GLY A 33 16.96 -5.00 -13.80
N PRO A 34 16.44 -6.13 -14.31
CA PRO A 34 17.10 -6.88 -15.38
C PRO A 34 17.30 -6.05 -16.66
N VAL A 35 16.35 -5.15 -16.94
CA VAL A 35 16.40 -4.15 -18.03
C VAL A 35 15.78 -2.83 -17.56
N LEU A 36 16.08 -1.74 -18.26
CA LEU A 36 15.66 -0.38 -17.89
C LEU A 36 14.14 -0.23 -17.81
N GLU A 37 13.41 -0.86 -18.73
CA GLU A 37 11.95 -0.79 -18.79
C GLU A 37 11.30 -1.40 -17.54
N GLN A 38 11.85 -2.51 -17.05
CA GLN A 38 11.37 -3.17 -15.84
C GLN A 38 11.69 -2.36 -14.59
N ASP A 39 12.86 -1.73 -14.55
CA ASP A 39 13.25 -0.84 -13.45
C ASP A 39 12.34 0.39 -13.34
N ILE A 40 12.04 1.02 -14.48
CA ILE A 40 11.09 2.14 -14.55
C ILE A 40 9.68 1.68 -14.14
N ALA A 41 9.24 0.51 -14.63
CA ALA A 41 7.93 -0.03 -14.28
C ALA A 41 7.79 -0.29 -12.77
N LEU A 42 8.78 -0.96 -12.14
CA LEU A 42 8.77 -1.20 -10.70
C LEU A 42 8.85 0.10 -9.89
N SER A 43 9.63 1.08 -10.35
CA SER A 43 9.73 2.40 -9.71
C SER A 43 8.40 3.17 -9.74
N ASN A 44 7.66 3.09 -10.84
CA ASN A 44 6.33 3.71 -10.94
C ASN A 44 5.32 3.04 -10.00
N ILE A 45 5.30 1.70 -9.96
CA ILE A 45 4.44 0.96 -9.03
C ILE A 45 4.79 1.31 -7.58
N ALA A 46 6.08 1.41 -7.26
CA ALA A 46 6.52 1.83 -5.94
C ALA A 46 5.99 3.23 -5.58
N LEU A 47 6.07 4.19 -6.51
CA LEU A 47 5.58 5.54 -6.31
C LEU A 47 4.06 5.58 -6.04
N ASP A 48 3.28 4.83 -6.81
CA ASP A 48 1.83 4.73 -6.63
C ASP A 48 1.49 4.15 -5.24
N LEU A 49 2.16 3.07 -4.82
CA LEU A 49 1.97 2.45 -3.51
C LEU A 49 2.36 3.36 -2.34
N LEU A 50 3.43 4.15 -2.48
CA LEU A 50 3.82 5.14 -1.47
C LEU A 50 2.80 6.26 -1.39
N GLY A 51 2.28 6.73 -2.54
CA GLY A 51 1.21 7.72 -2.61
C GLY A 51 -0.08 7.22 -1.97
N GLU A 52 -0.44 5.95 -2.18
CA GLU A 52 -1.58 5.31 -1.52
C GLU A 52 -1.38 5.21 0.00
N SER A 53 -0.22 4.71 0.44
CA SER A 53 0.12 4.57 1.86
C SER A 53 0.01 5.90 2.61
N SER A 54 0.54 6.98 2.03
CA SER A 54 0.40 8.34 2.55
C SER A 54 -1.08 8.73 2.74
N ASN A 55 -1.95 8.49 1.75
CA ASN A 55 -3.37 8.80 1.88
C ASN A 55 -4.03 8.04 3.05
N TYR A 56 -3.69 6.76 3.24
CA TYR A 56 -4.23 5.97 4.36
C TYR A 56 -3.69 6.43 5.71
N TYR A 57 -2.40 6.77 5.82
CA TYR A 57 -1.84 7.29 7.08
C TYR A 57 -2.38 8.64 7.46
N GLN A 58 -2.55 9.55 6.50
CA GLN A 58 -3.23 10.83 6.75
C GLN A 58 -4.63 10.59 7.32
N TYR A 59 -5.38 9.66 6.72
CA TYR A 59 -6.71 9.35 7.23
C TYR A 59 -6.69 8.69 8.63
N ALA A 60 -5.76 7.76 8.86
CA ALA A 60 -5.58 7.13 10.17
C ALA A 60 -5.23 8.16 11.26
N ALA A 61 -4.34 9.11 10.97
CA ALA A 61 -3.93 10.18 11.87
C ALA A 61 -5.10 11.09 12.25
N GLU A 62 -5.94 11.48 11.28
CA GLU A 62 -7.17 12.24 11.53
C GLU A 62 -8.14 11.50 12.47
N ILE A 63 -8.30 10.19 12.29
CA ILE A 63 -9.16 9.37 13.16
C ILE A 63 -8.57 9.28 14.55
N GLN A 64 -7.26 9.05 14.67
CA GLN A 64 -6.59 8.96 15.96
C GLN A 64 -6.79 10.26 16.76
N ASN A 65 -6.68 11.42 16.11
CA ASN A 65 -6.88 12.75 16.69
C ASN A 65 -6.03 13.00 17.95
N GLU A 66 -4.77 12.57 17.89
CA GLU A 66 -3.77 12.73 18.96
C GLU A 66 -2.68 13.76 18.61
N GLY A 67 -2.89 14.55 17.55
CA GLY A 67 -1.87 15.49 17.03
C GLY A 67 -0.71 14.83 16.29
N LYS A 68 -0.81 13.52 15.99
CA LYS A 68 0.11 12.79 15.11
C LYS A 68 -0.18 13.08 13.64
N ASN A 69 0.83 12.97 12.80
CA ASN A 69 0.72 13.07 11.34
C ASN A 69 1.04 11.74 10.65
N GLU A 70 1.10 11.75 9.31
CA GLU A 70 1.42 10.55 8.54
C GLU A 70 2.84 10.01 8.80
N ASP A 71 3.82 10.90 8.97
CA ASP A 71 5.22 10.54 9.20
C ASP A 71 5.40 9.84 10.54
N ASP A 72 4.68 10.29 11.58
CA ASP A 72 4.68 9.65 12.89
C ASP A 72 4.22 8.20 12.79
N LEU A 73 3.17 7.95 11.98
CA LEU A 73 2.65 6.61 11.75
C LEU A 73 3.59 5.78 10.85
N ALA A 74 4.22 6.37 9.85
CA ALA A 74 5.10 5.64 8.94
C ALA A 74 6.46 5.29 9.56
N PHE A 75 7.04 6.19 10.37
CA PHE A 75 8.46 6.12 10.75
C PHE A 75 8.74 5.94 12.24
N LEU A 76 7.78 6.25 13.13
CA LEU A 76 8.01 6.20 14.58
C LEU A 76 7.41 4.96 15.27
N ARG A 77 6.75 4.08 14.51
CA ARG A 77 6.25 2.78 15.00
C ARG A 77 7.33 1.70 14.92
N ASN A 78 7.36 0.81 15.92
CA ASN A 78 8.23 -0.36 15.92
C ASN A 78 7.66 -1.51 15.07
N GLU A 79 8.48 -2.53 14.82
CA GLU A 79 8.12 -3.67 13.96
C GLU A 79 6.90 -4.46 14.44
N ARG A 80 6.61 -4.46 15.75
CA ARG A 80 5.45 -5.16 16.33
C ARG A 80 4.15 -4.36 16.19
N GLU A 81 4.27 -3.07 15.90
CA GLU A 81 3.14 -2.16 15.67
C GLU A 81 2.74 -2.11 14.20
N PHE A 82 3.59 -2.61 13.30
CA PHE A 82 3.28 -2.78 11.88
C PHE A 82 2.28 -3.91 11.65
N LYS A 83 1.39 -3.68 10.69
CA LYS A 83 0.21 -4.50 10.40
C LYS A 83 0.16 -4.92 8.93
N ASN A 84 1.25 -4.81 8.20
CA ASN A 84 1.32 -5.23 6.81
C ASN A 84 1.00 -6.72 6.63
N LEU A 85 0.59 -7.11 5.43
CA LEU A 85 0.51 -8.52 5.05
C LEU A 85 1.92 -9.15 5.06
N LEU A 86 2.02 -10.40 5.53
CA LEU A 86 3.28 -11.17 5.49
C LEU A 86 3.78 -11.43 4.06
N LEU A 87 2.90 -11.30 3.07
CA LEU A 87 3.27 -11.43 1.66
C LEU A 87 4.24 -10.32 1.24
N VAL A 88 3.99 -9.08 1.68
CA VAL A 88 4.71 -7.91 1.16
C VAL A 88 6.06 -7.67 1.86
N GLU A 89 6.27 -8.22 3.06
CA GLU A 89 7.54 -8.12 3.77
C GLU A 89 8.62 -9.08 3.26
N LYS A 90 8.24 -10.07 2.43
CA LYS A 90 9.21 -11.01 1.83
C LYS A 90 10.31 -10.25 1.11
N GLU A 91 11.54 -10.73 1.21
CA GLU A 91 12.67 -10.18 0.46
C GLU A 91 12.45 -10.34 -1.05
N ASN A 92 13.08 -9.48 -1.86
CA ASN A 92 12.89 -9.46 -3.30
C ASN A 92 13.38 -10.72 -4.02
N GLY A 93 14.45 -11.35 -3.53
CA GLY A 93 15.02 -12.55 -4.14
C GLY A 93 15.40 -12.36 -5.62
N HIS A 94 15.09 -13.36 -6.44
CA HIS A 94 15.20 -13.25 -7.89
C HIS A 94 14.04 -12.41 -8.44
N PHE A 95 14.21 -11.78 -9.62
CA PHE A 95 13.15 -10.95 -10.22
C PHE A 95 11.81 -11.68 -10.35
N GLY A 96 11.83 -12.98 -10.67
CA GLY A 96 10.63 -13.82 -10.72
C GLY A 96 9.89 -13.93 -9.39
N ASP A 97 10.59 -13.92 -8.26
CA ASP A 97 9.98 -13.94 -6.93
C ASP A 97 9.24 -12.63 -6.65
N THR A 98 9.85 -11.50 -7.04
CA THR A 98 9.24 -10.17 -6.98
C THR A 98 7.98 -10.09 -7.86
N ILE A 99 8.03 -10.60 -9.09
CA ILE A 99 6.86 -10.62 -9.99
C ILE A 99 5.75 -11.51 -9.43
N ALA A 100 6.06 -12.68 -8.87
CA ALA A 100 5.07 -13.54 -8.25
C ALA A 100 4.38 -12.85 -7.05
N ARG A 101 5.16 -12.21 -6.17
CA ARG A 101 4.65 -11.42 -5.04
C ARG A 101 3.74 -10.28 -5.53
N GLN A 102 4.20 -9.54 -6.55
CA GLN A 102 3.45 -8.42 -7.12
C GLN A 102 2.14 -8.88 -7.74
N PHE A 103 2.15 -9.96 -8.52
CA PHE A 103 0.95 -10.51 -9.15
C PHE A 103 -0.13 -10.90 -8.13
N PHE A 104 0.25 -11.61 -7.06
CA PHE A 104 -0.71 -11.97 -6.02
C PHE A 104 -1.24 -10.76 -5.28
N PHE A 105 -0.38 -9.79 -4.99
CA PHE A 105 -0.79 -8.55 -4.36
C PHE A 105 -1.75 -7.76 -5.26
N ASP A 106 -1.42 -7.53 -6.53
CA ASP A 106 -2.26 -6.77 -7.47
C ASP A 106 -3.64 -7.42 -7.67
N ALA A 107 -3.70 -8.75 -7.72
CA ALA A 107 -4.95 -9.48 -7.83
C ALA A 107 -5.84 -9.28 -6.59
N TYR A 108 -5.26 -9.43 -5.39
CA TYR A 108 -5.94 -9.14 -4.13
C TYR A 108 -6.40 -7.68 -4.07
N HIS A 109 -5.48 -6.78 -4.38
CA HIS A 109 -5.66 -5.35 -4.18
C HIS A 109 -6.71 -4.78 -5.14
N TYR A 110 -6.70 -5.21 -6.41
CA TYR A 110 -7.75 -4.89 -7.37
C TYR A 110 -9.15 -5.28 -6.87
N LEU A 111 -9.31 -6.49 -6.35
CA LEU A 111 -10.59 -6.96 -5.83
C LEU A 111 -11.02 -6.18 -4.59
N LEU A 112 -10.07 -5.93 -3.67
CA LEU A 112 -10.31 -5.13 -2.47
C LEU A 112 -10.79 -3.72 -2.81
N LEU A 113 -10.05 -3.00 -3.67
CA LEU A 113 -10.38 -1.62 -4.03
C LEU A 113 -11.68 -1.52 -4.83
N THR A 114 -11.99 -2.54 -5.64
CA THR A 114 -13.26 -2.63 -6.37
C THR A 114 -14.47 -2.62 -5.42
N GLU A 115 -14.37 -3.29 -4.28
CA GLU A 115 -15.42 -3.27 -3.26
C GLU A 115 -15.34 -2.01 -2.38
N LEU A 116 -14.12 -1.60 -1.99
CA LEU A 116 -13.93 -0.44 -1.10
C LEU A 116 -14.40 0.88 -1.70
N LYS A 117 -14.35 1.06 -3.02
CA LYS A 117 -14.89 2.27 -3.68
C LYS A 117 -16.40 2.45 -3.48
N HIS A 118 -17.11 1.39 -3.07
CA HIS A 118 -18.54 1.40 -2.78
C HIS A 118 -18.86 1.51 -1.28
N HIS A 119 -17.83 1.64 -0.43
CA HIS A 119 -18.00 1.76 1.01
C HIS A 119 -18.70 3.09 1.38
N SER A 120 -19.47 3.11 2.48
CA SER A 120 -20.20 4.30 2.93
C SER A 120 -19.30 5.42 3.44
N ASP A 121 -18.05 5.11 3.76
CA ASP A 121 -17.02 6.08 4.12
C ASP A 121 -16.45 6.73 2.86
N LEU A 122 -16.82 7.98 2.62
CA LEU A 122 -16.44 8.71 1.40
C LEU A 122 -14.93 8.95 1.29
N LYS A 123 -14.20 9.08 2.41
CA LYS A 123 -12.74 9.26 2.35
C LYS A 123 -12.09 7.96 1.90
N LEU A 124 -12.46 6.83 2.52
CA LEU A 124 -11.94 5.53 2.11
C LEU A 124 -12.32 5.19 0.66
N ALA A 125 -13.57 5.44 0.27
CA ALA A 125 -14.04 5.17 -1.08
C ALA A 125 -13.27 6.00 -2.13
N SER A 126 -12.96 7.27 -1.82
CA SER A 126 -12.17 8.15 -2.69
C SER A 126 -10.72 7.68 -2.85
N ILE A 127 -10.07 7.27 -1.74
CA ILE A 127 -8.73 6.68 -1.79
C ILE A 127 -8.76 5.43 -2.68
N ALA A 128 -9.74 4.55 -2.46
CA ALA A 128 -9.87 3.32 -3.23
C ALA A 128 -10.15 3.57 -4.72
N GLU A 129 -10.98 4.55 -5.07
CA GLU A 129 -11.24 4.91 -6.47
C GLU A 129 -9.98 5.43 -7.16
N LYS A 130 -9.16 6.23 -6.48
CA LYS A 130 -7.89 6.73 -6.99
C LYS A 130 -6.91 5.58 -7.22
N SER A 131 -6.66 4.76 -6.21
CA SER A 131 -5.69 3.65 -6.29
C SER A 131 -6.14 2.57 -7.28
N LEU A 132 -7.45 2.37 -7.49
CA LEU A 132 -7.95 1.44 -8.51
C LEU A 132 -7.61 1.90 -9.94
N LYS A 133 -7.55 3.22 -10.19
CA LYS A 133 -7.13 3.76 -11.50
C LYS A 133 -5.66 3.48 -11.76
N GLU A 134 -4.82 3.62 -10.73
CA GLU A 134 -3.37 3.36 -10.79
C GLU A 134 -3.11 1.87 -11.11
N ILE A 135 -3.78 0.93 -10.42
CA ILE A 135 -3.64 -0.52 -10.67
C ILE A 135 -4.17 -0.93 -12.06
N SER A 136 -5.25 -0.29 -12.53
CA SER A 136 -5.82 -0.61 -13.85
C SER A 136 -4.84 -0.27 -14.98
N LEU A 137 -3.99 0.74 -14.79
CA LEU A 137 -2.90 1.07 -15.72
C LEU A 137 -1.80 0.00 -15.71
N THR A 138 -1.46 -0.57 -14.54
CA THR A 138 -0.50 -1.67 -14.41
C THR A 138 -0.91 -2.93 -15.18
N LYS A 139 -2.21 -3.16 -15.37
CA LYS A 139 -2.73 -4.29 -16.19
C LYS A 139 -2.69 -4.05 -17.69
N MET A 140 -2.61 -2.80 -18.16
CA MET A 140 -2.58 -2.49 -19.60
C MET A 140 -1.18 -2.58 -20.23
N SER A 141 -0.13 -2.78 -19.44
CA SER A 141 1.26 -2.83 -19.88
C SER A 141 1.87 -4.25 -19.97
N GLN A 142 1.05 -5.31 -19.85
CA GLN A 142 1.42 -6.69 -20.16
C GLN A 142 0.79 -7.19 -21.45
#